data_AF-A0A0X3P7W0-F1
#
_entry.id   AF-A0A0X3P7W0-F1
#
_cell.length_a   1.000
_cell.length_b   1.000
_cell.length_c   1.000
_cell.angle_alpha   90.00
_cell.angle_beta   90.00
_cell.angle_gamma   90.00
#
_symmetry.space_group_name_H-M   'P 1'
#
loop_
_entity.id
_entity.type
_entity.pdbx_description
1 polymer ?
#
loop_
_entity_poly.entity_id
_entity_poly.type
_entity_poly.pdbx_seq_one_letter_code
_entity_poly.pdbx_strand_id
1 'polypeptide(L)'
;LPKKFASVRWCCYLNLCFSRKQRISLLLKARILLRCYQYTLIAFLTVLLVGGSPKVTCMDVKNLQIFSPQWFIECLETRLCHWASLSLDHSPPSLKLVDYQNYQKVYLQLKTYYWEYLRTVRLFVTLSNNFQSWCEKTDPEKFIHEDFGIAAYLICVWSNVKKEDVFFVDIGCGNGLLVYLLISEGFHGIGIDIKGRGIWKQYPARVAAALKEETLDPSTHPGFPKATLLIGNHSDELTPWLPILATKSNSECQVFTIPCCPFSLYQKFNDGHYNQQLKDGVYCQLTGGPQPSSAFTTEFPKEHSRLAEEGFWRGRYRRYIRYLENVLRICGFEPELDILRIPSTKRV
;
A
#
# COMPACT_ATOMS: atom_id res chain seq x y z
N LEU A 1 25.76 21.48 27.67
CA LEU A 1 25.77 20.10 27.14
C LEU A 1 24.70 19.98 26.05
N PRO A 2 25.07 19.70 24.79
CA PRO A 2 24.11 19.66 23.68
C PRO A 2 23.33 18.34 23.78
N LYS A 3 22.03 18.40 24.07
CA LYS A 3 21.15 17.24 23.93
C LYS A 3 20.94 17.00 22.44
N LYS A 4 21.59 15.95 21.92
CA LYS A 4 21.31 15.34 20.61
C LYS A 4 19.81 15.05 20.53
N PHE A 5 19.06 15.86 19.79
CA PHE A 5 17.71 15.51 19.38
C PHE A 5 17.83 14.46 18.27
N ALA A 6 17.60 13.20 18.64
CA ALA A 6 17.42 12.10 17.72
C ALA A 6 16.30 12.42 16.72
N SER A 7 16.48 11.97 15.48
CA SER A 7 15.63 12.19 14.31
C SER A 7 14.16 12.52 14.62
N VAL A 8 13.79 13.79 14.52
CA VAL A 8 12.38 14.18 14.58
C VAL A 8 11.78 14.00 13.18
N ARG A 9 10.89 13.01 13.02
CA ARG A 9 10.02 12.91 11.83
C ARG A 9 8.91 13.96 11.97
N TRP A 10 9.12 15.13 11.39
CA TRP A 10 8.10 16.17 11.32
C TRP A 10 7.07 15.83 10.24
N CYS A 11 5.80 15.83 10.61
CA CYS A 11 4.70 15.74 9.65
C CYS A 11 4.07 17.13 9.57
N CYS A 12 4.52 17.97 8.64
CA CYS A 12 3.83 19.23 8.33
C CYS A 12 2.57 18.88 7.55
N TYR A 13 1.40 19.00 8.18
CA TYR A 13 0.13 18.97 7.47
C TYR A 13 -0.14 20.38 6.95
N LEU A 14 -0.17 20.56 5.64
CA LEU A 14 -0.63 21.80 5.01
C LEU A 14 -2.10 21.57 4.59
N ASN A 15 -3.05 21.97 5.44
CA ASN A 15 -4.45 22.07 5.00
C ASN A 15 -4.60 23.35 4.20
N LEU A 16 -4.59 23.24 2.88
CA LEU A 16 -4.74 24.37 1.96
C LEU A 16 -6.22 24.55 1.63
N CYS A 17 -6.86 25.53 2.26
CA CYS A 17 -8.24 25.90 1.96
C CYS A 17 -8.24 26.98 0.86
N PHE A 18 -8.67 26.64 -0.36
CA PHE A 18 -8.73 27.57 -1.48
C PHE A 18 -10.11 28.26 -1.52
N SER A 19 -10.17 29.57 -1.25
CA SER A 19 -11.37 30.37 -1.49
C SER A 19 -11.37 30.86 -2.95
N ARG A 20 -12.44 30.57 -3.69
CA ARG A 20 -12.59 30.88 -5.12
C ARG A 20 -12.96 32.34 -5.42
N LYS A 21 -12.95 33.23 -4.43
CA LYS A 21 -13.32 34.65 -4.61
C LYS A 21 -12.10 35.55 -4.40
N GLN A 22 -11.80 36.33 -5.44
CA GLN A 22 -10.76 37.36 -5.61
C GLN A 22 -9.42 36.89 -6.23
N ARG A 23 -9.32 37.13 -7.55
CA ARG A 23 -8.06 37.26 -8.28
C ARG A 23 -7.31 38.47 -7.71
N ILE A 24 -6.11 38.22 -7.16
CA ILE A 24 -4.88 39.06 -7.14
C ILE A 24 -3.93 38.63 -6.00
N SER A 25 -4.37 37.84 -5.02
CA SER A 25 -3.47 37.22 -4.05
C SER A 25 -4.06 35.91 -3.54
N LEU A 26 -3.47 34.77 -3.90
CA LEU A 26 -3.87 33.49 -3.32
C LEU A 26 -3.47 33.50 -1.84
N LEU A 27 -4.46 33.67 -0.96
CA LEU A 27 -4.27 33.64 0.48
C LEU A 27 -4.44 32.19 0.96
N LEU A 28 -3.33 31.49 1.16
CA LEU A 28 -3.32 30.11 1.64
C LEU A 28 -3.22 30.13 3.17
N LYS A 29 -4.36 30.04 3.84
CA LYS A 29 -4.38 29.75 5.29
C LYS A 29 -4.02 28.29 5.48
N ALA A 30 -2.77 28.03 5.87
CA ALA A 30 -2.25 26.70 6.13
C ALA A 30 -2.22 26.43 7.64
N ARG A 31 -3.01 25.46 8.11
CA ARG A 31 -2.93 25.01 9.50
C ARG A 31 -1.85 23.96 9.63
N ILE A 32 -0.69 24.32 10.20
CA ILE A 32 0.42 23.39 10.38
C ILE A 32 0.39 22.82 11.80
N LEU A 33 0.15 21.51 11.88
CA LEU A 33 0.26 20.73 13.11
C LEU A 33 1.72 20.28 13.29
N LEU A 34 2.39 20.78 14.31
CA LEU A 34 3.74 20.35 14.68
C LEU A 34 3.63 19.40 15.88
N ARG A 35 3.84 18.11 15.64
CA ARG A 35 3.94 17.11 16.72
C ARG A 35 5.40 16.88 17.09
N CYS A 36 5.74 17.15 18.35
CA CYS A 36 6.95 16.67 18.99
C CYS A 36 6.58 15.49 19.90
N TYR A 37 7.54 14.61 20.22
CA TYR A 37 7.34 13.30 20.89
C TYR A 37 6.54 13.34 22.21
N GLN A 38 6.38 14.53 22.82
CA GLN A 38 5.62 14.74 24.06
C GLN A 38 4.51 15.82 23.97
N TYR A 39 4.38 16.56 22.86
CA TYR A 39 3.42 17.67 22.75
C TYR A 39 2.85 17.81 21.33
N THR A 40 1.55 18.06 21.23
CA THR A 40 0.92 18.53 19.99
C THR A 40 0.82 20.04 20.06
N LEU A 41 1.65 20.73 19.27
CA LEU A 41 1.60 22.18 19.15
C LEU A 41 0.85 22.54 17.87
N ILE A 42 -0.19 23.36 18.03
CA ILE A 42 -0.99 23.87 16.91
C ILE A 42 -0.48 25.29 16.62
N ALA A 43 0.20 25.44 15.48
CA ALA A 43 0.60 26.74 14.97
C ALA A 43 -0.40 27.21 13.90
N PHE A 44 -0.87 28.45 14.03
CA PHE A 44 -1.62 29.10 12.95
C PHE A 44 -0.65 29.96 12.14
N LEU A 45 -0.32 29.48 10.93
CA LEU A 45 0.55 30.16 10.00
C LEU A 45 -0.27 30.63 8.80
N THR A 46 0.03 31.82 8.30
CA THR A 46 -0.53 32.27 7.03
C THR A 46 0.56 32.16 5.98
N VAL A 47 0.26 31.47 4.87
CA VAL A 47 1.14 31.39 3.72
C VAL A 47 0.54 32.26 2.63
N LEU A 48 1.26 33.30 2.25
CA LEU A 48 0.88 34.19 1.15
C LEU A 48 1.66 33.78 -0.09
N LEU A 49 1.00 33.68 -1.24
CA LEU A 49 1.72 33.58 -2.51
C LEU A 49 2.07 34.99 -2.98
N VAL A 50 3.37 35.33 -2.96
CA VAL A 50 3.89 36.62 -3.44
C VAL A 50 4.71 36.35 -4.70
N GLY A 51 4.26 36.85 -5.84
CA GLY A 51 4.95 36.64 -7.13
C GLY A 51 5.07 35.17 -7.55
N GLY A 52 4.13 34.31 -7.12
CA GLY A 52 4.16 32.87 -7.38
C GLY A 52 4.98 32.04 -6.38
N SER A 53 5.70 32.67 -5.46
CA SER A 53 6.47 31.98 -4.41
C SER A 53 5.73 32.00 -3.05
N PRO A 54 5.70 30.89 -2.31
CA PRO A 54 5.20 30.87 -0.94
C PRO A 54 6.02 31.77 -0.01
N LYS A 55 5.34 32.65 0.73
CA LYS A 55 5.90 33.45 1.82
C LYS A 55 5.16 33.14 3.11
N VAL A 56 5.89 32.86 4.17
CA VAL A 56 5.30 32.51 5.46
C VAL A 56 5.24 33.76 6.34
N THR A 57 4.03 34.26 6.60
CA THR A 57 3.81 35.31 7.60
C THR A 57 3.29 34.67 8.88
N CYS A 58 4.15 34.67 9.91
CA CYS A 58 3.83 34.12 11.22
C CYS A 58 3.06 35.16 12.03
N MET A 59 1.79 34.91 12.36
CA MET A 59 0.96 35.88 13.08
C MET A 59 0.79 35.60 14.58
N ASP A 60 1.11 34.39 15.08
CA ASP A 60 1.10 34.16 16.52
C ASP A 60 2.03 33.02 16.96
N VAL A 61 3.18 33.39 17.52
CA VAL A 61 4.22 32.46 18.01
C VAL A 61 4.17 32.31 19.54
N LYS A 62 3.28 33.03 20.22
CA LYS A 62 3.31 33.18 21.69
C LYS A 62 3.23 31.84 22.44
N ASN A 63 2.65 30.82 21.83
CA ASN A 63 2.49 29.48 22.42
C ASN A 63 3.52 28.44 21.91
N LEU A 64 4.44 28.82 21.02
CA LEU A 64 5.42 27.94 20.38
C LEU A 64 6.84 28.27 20.86
N GLN A 65 7.12 28.11 22.16
CA GLN A 65 8.46 28.35 22.75
C GLN A 65 9.60 27.50 22.15
N ILE A 66 9.29 26.59 21.21
CA ILE A 66 10.21 25.65 20.59
C ILE A 66 10.77 26.18 19.26
N PHE A 67 10.07 27.08 18.57
CA PHE A 67 10.45 27.54 17.23
C PHE A 67 10.64 29.06 17.22
N SER A 68 11.81 29.52 16.77
CA SER A 68 12.03 30.94 16.51
C SER A 68 11.25 31.39 15.27
N PRO A 69 10.83 32.66 15.20
CA PRO A 69 10.30 33.25 13.96
C PRO A 69 11.23 33.01 12.76
N GLN A 70 12.56 33.06 13.00
CA GLN A 70 13.59 32.83 11.99
C GLN A 70 13.55 31.41 11.40
N TRP A 71 13.26 30.39 12.21
CA TRP A 71 13.15 29.00 11.75
C TRP A 71 12.05 28.83 10.68
N PHE A 72 10.92 29.54 10.82
CA PHE A 72 9.83 29.46 9.84
C PHE A 72 10.24 30.01 8.47
N ILE A 73 11.11 31.01 8.43
CA ILE A 73 11.62 31.57 7.18
C ILE A 73 12.71 30.64 6.61
N GLU A 74 13.73 30.30 7.41
CA GLU A 74 14.88 29.56 6.91
C GLU A 74 14.57 28.10 6.54
N CYS A 75 13.67 27.44 7.28
CA CYS A 75 13.36 26.04 7.08
C CYS A 75 12.03 25.81 6.37
N LEU A 76 10.93 26.37 6.89
CA LEU A 76 9.60 26.07 6.36
C LEU A 76 9.34 26.78 5.03
N GLU A 77 9.58 28.10 4.94
CA GLU A 77 9.42 28.85 3.69
C GLU A 77 10.32 28.30 2.60
N THR A 78 11.60 28.06 2.89
CA THR A 78 12.54 27.43 1.93
C THR A 78 12.01 26.09 1.41
N ARG A 79 11.47 25.22 2.29
CA ARG A 79 10.87 23.95 1.86
C ARG A 79 9.60 24.12 1.04
N LEU A 80 8.74 25.08 1.40
CA LEU A 80 7.53 25.38 0.64
C LEU A 80 7.86 25.91 -0.75
N CYS A 81 8.82 26.83 -0.86
CA CYS A 81 9.33 27.33 -2.14
C CYS A 81 9.95 26.20 -2.97
N HIS A 82 10.75 25.33 -2.35
CA HIS A 82 11.28 24.16 -3.02
C HIS A 82 10.16 23.24 -3.52
N TRP A 83 9.19 22.87 -2.69
CA TRP A 83 8.06 22.03 -3.11
C TRP A 83 7.20 22.68 -4.20
N ALA A 84 6.98 24.00 -4.12
CA ALA A 84 6.24 24.75 -5.14
C ALA A 84 7.02 24.83 -6.48
N SER A 85 8.35 24.73 -6.44
CA SER A 85 9.20 24.64 -7.64
C SER A 85 9.24 23.24 -8.26
N LEU A 86 8.78 22.20 -7.54
CA LEU A 86 8.73 20.84 -8.09
C LEU A 86 7.55 20.71 -9.05
N SER A 87 7.78 20.16 -10.23
CA SER A 87 6.70 19.77 -11.12
C SER A 87 5.94 18.58 -10.51
N LEU A 88 4.60 18.60 -10.61
CA LEU A 88 3.75 17.50 -10.14
C LEU A 88 3.74 16.30 -11.10
N ASP A 89 4.42 16.41 -12.24
CA ASP A 89 4.41 15.45 -13.35
C ASP A 89 5.24 14.18 -13.10
N HIS A 90 5.73 13.98 -11.87
CA HIS A 90 6.74 12.96 -11.55
C HIS A 90 6.24 11.80 -10.66
N SER A 91 4.95 11.77 -10.34
CA SER A 91 4.35 10.63 -9.65
C SER A 91 3.85 9.61 -10.66
N PRO A 92 4.31 8.35 -10.64
CA PRO A 92 3.73 7.34 -11.52
C PRO A 92 2.23 7.21 -11.22
N PRO A 93 1.38 7.09 -12.26
CA PRO A 93 -0.06 7.04 -12.07
C PRO A 93 -0.44 5.79 -11.29
N SER A 94 -1.40 5.93 -10.39
CA SER A 94 -1.98 4.86 -9.57
C SER A 94 -3.31 4.41 -10.15
N LEU A 95 -3.69 3.14 -9.93
CA LEU A 95 -4.98 2.59 -10.35
C LEU A 95 -5.13 2.64 -11.87
N LYS A 96 -4.13 2.11 -12.59
CA LYS A 96 -4.13 2.05 -14.06
C LYS A 96 -4.89 0.84 -14.61
N LEU A 97 -4.96 -0.25 -13.85
CA LEU A 97 -5.58 -1.51 -14.30
C LEU A 97 -7.07 -1.58 -13.98
N VAL A 98 -7.61 -0.58 -13.27
CA VAL A 98 -9.03 -0.48 -12.91
C VAL A 98 -9.55 0.93 -13.20
N ASP A 99 -10.85 1.04 -13.49
CA ASP A 99 -11.47 2.36 -13.60
C ASP A 99 -11.43 3.10 -12.25
N TYR A 100 -10.80 4.27 -12.25
CA TYR A 100 -10.57 5.05 -11.05
C TYR A 100 -11.89 5.50 -10.39
N GLN A 101 -12.89 5.89 -11.18
CA GLN A 101 -14.17 6.38 -10.65
C GLN A 101 -14.95 5.24 -9.98
N ASN A 102 -14.97 4.07 -10.62
CA ASN A 102 -15.57 2.86 -10.06
C ASN A 102 -14.84 2.42 -8.79
N TYR A 103 -13.51 2.39 -8.80
CA TYR A 103 -12.71 2.10 -7.60
C TYR A 103 -13.07 3.03 -6.43
N GLN A 104 -13.13 4.34 -6.66
CA GLN A 104 -13.49 5.30 -5.61
C GLN A 104 -14.90 5.05 -5.07
N LYS A 105 -15.85 4.75 -5.96
CA LYS A 105 -17.24 4.44 -5.59
C LYS A 105 -17.29 3.19 -4.71
N VAL A 106 -16.68 2.08 -5.12
CA VAL A 106 -16.66 0.83 -4.37
C VAL A 106 -15.94 1.02 -3.03
N TYR A 107 -14.78 1.67 -3.02
CA TYR A 107 -14.05 1.97 -1.78
C TYR A 107 -14.90 2.74 -0.76
N LEU A 108 -15.63 3.77 -1.21
CA LEU A 108 -16.51 4.56 -0.35
C LEU A 108 -17.74 3.77 0.13
N GLN A 109 -18.26 2.86 -0.69
CA GLN A 109 -19.35 1.96 -0.31
C GLN A 109 -18.89 0.99 0.79
N LEU A 110 -17.77 0.30 0.58
CA LEU A 110 -17.18 -0.61 1.56
C LEU A 110 -16.88 0.13 2.87
N LYS A 111 -16.23 1.30 2.76
CA LYS A 111 -15.93 2.14 3.90
C LYS A 111 -17.22 2.51 4.63
N THR A 112 -18.23 3.07 3.98
CA THR A 112 -19.46 3.50 4.67
C THR A 112 -20.18 2.33 5.35
N TYR A 113 -20.28 1.18 4.68
CA TYR A 113 -21.06 0.04 5.18
C TYR A 113 -20.36 -0.69 6.33
N TYR A 114 -19.09 -1.03 6.14
CA TYR A 114 -18.36 -1.86 7.11
C TYR A 114 -17.64 -1.05 8.20
N TRP A 115 -17.35 0.24 7.97
CA TRP A 115 -16.71 1.08 8.99
C TRP A 115 -17.57 1.23 10.24
N GLU A 116 -18.86 1.51 10.08
CA GLU A 116 -19.76 1.72 11.23
C GLU A 116 -19.91 0.43 12.04
N TYR A 117 -19.99 -0.73 11.37
CA TYR A 117 -19.99 -2.04 12.03
C TYR A 117 -18.68 -2.30 12.80
N LEU A 118 -17.53 -2.13 12.15
CA LEU A 118 -16.22 -2.38 12.76
C LEU A 118 -15.92 -1.41 13.92
N ARG A 119 -16.40 -0.16 13.81
CA ARG A 119 -16.33 0.85 14.86
C ARG A 119 -17.22 0.51 16.06
N THR A 120 -18.44 0.02 15.83
CA THR A 120 -19.35 -0.37 16.92
C THR A 120 -18.89 -1.65 17.61
N VAL A 121 -18.35 -2.63 16.89
CA VAL A 121 -17.69 -3.81 17.48
C VAL A 121 -16.53 -3.36 18.38
N ARG A 122 -15.65 -2.47 17.91
CA ARG A 122 -14.56 -1.89 18.72
C ARG A 122 -15.09 -1.19 19.98
N LEU A 123 -16.17 -0.42 19.88
CA LEU A 123 -16.77 0.29 21.01
C LEU A 123 -17.38 -0.68 22.03
N PHE A 124 -18.06 -1.72 21.58
CA PHE A 124 -18.66 -2.76 22.42
C PHE A 124 -17.59 -3.59 23.16
N VAL A 125 -16.50 -3.93 22.49
CA VAL A 125 -15.31 -4.56 23.10
C VAL A 125 -14.72 -3.67 24.21
N THR A 126 -14.60 -2.37 23.93
CA THR A 126 -13.96 -1.41 24.85
C THR A 126 -14.82 -1.15 26.10
N LEU A 127 -16.15 -1.10 25.96
CA LEU A 127 -17.07 -0.78 27.06
C LEU A 127 -17.42 -1.97 27.95
N SER A 128 -17.24 -3.21 27.47
CA SER A 128 -17.63 -4.41 28.22
C SER A 128 -16.58 -4.90 29.24
N ASN A 129 -15.44 -4.19 29.40
CA ASN A 129 -14.25 -4.66 30.14
C ASN A 129 -13.75 -6.07 29.75
N ASN A 130 -14.31 -6.64 28.68
CA ASN A 130 -13.90 -7.89 28.06
C ASN A 130 -12.87 -7.55 26.99
N PHE A 131 -11.65 -7.22 27.43
CA PHE A 131 -10.46 -7.02 26.60
C PHE A 131 -10.11 -8.22 25.70
N GLN A 132 -10.87 -9.31 25.77
CA GLN A 132 -10.73 -10.53 24.97
C GLN A 132 -11.43 -10.51 23.60
N SER A 133 -12.21 -9.49 23.24
CA SER A 133 -12.85 -9.43 21.91
C SER A 133 -12.13 -8.52 20.91
N TRP A 134 -11.04 -7.85 21.25
CA TRP A 134 -10.10 -7.33 20.24
C TRP A 134 -8.69 -7.75 20.62
N CYS A 135 -8.37 -9.01 20.30
CA CYS A 135 -7.15 -9.68 20.72
C CYS A 135 -5.89 -9.27 19.95
N GLU A 136 -6.00 -8.39 18.95
CA GLU A 136 -4.86 -8.03 18.11
C GLU A 136 -4.12 -6.82 18.69
N LYS A 137 -2.79 -6.94 18.79
CA LYS A 137 -1.90 -5.87 19.27
C LYS A 137 -1.88 -4.65 18.36
N THR A 138 -2.40 -4.78 17.14
CA THR A 138 -2.33 -3.77 16.09
C THR A 138 -3.60 -2.92 16.06
N ASP A 139 -3.40 -1.61 15.96
CA ASP A 139 -4.46 -0.60 15.90
C ASP A 139 -5.33 -0.79 14.62
N PRO A 140 -6.64 -1.07 14.75
CA PRO A 140 -7.57 -1.28 13.63
C PRO A 140 -7.53 -0.20 12.58
N GLU A 141 -7.38 1.07 13.00
CA GLU A 141 -7.37 2.19 12.07
C GLU A 141 -6.24 2.04 11.07
N LYS A 142 -5.10 1.46 11.46
CA LYS A 142 -3.90 1.39 10.61
C LYS A 142 -4.05 0.47 9.41
N PHE A 143 -4.87 -0.58 9.47
CA PHE A 143 -4.97 -1.59 8.41
C PHE A 143 -6.34 -1.67 7.74
N ILE A 144 -7.42 -1.22 8.40
CA ILE A 144 -8.79 -1.32 7.88
C ILE A 144 -8.98 -0.58 6.53
N HIS A 145 -8.35 0.59 6.36
CA HIS A 145 -8.44 1.34 5.10
C HIS A 145 -7.65 0.69 3.97
N GLU A 146 -6.60 -0.03 4.33
CA GLU A 146 -5.81 -0.80 3.38
C GLU A 146 -6.62 -1.97 2.84
N ASP A 147 -7.24 -2.77 3.70
CA ASP A 147 -8.10 -3.87 3.27
C ASP A 147 -9.33 -3.38 2.48
N PHE A 148 -9.91 -2.22 2.81
CA PHE A 148 -10.94 -1.59 1.97
C PHE A 148 -10.44 -1.23 0.58
N GLY A 149 -9.22 -0.69 0.48
CA GLY A 149 -8.60 -0.36 -0.80
C GLY A 149 -8.37 -1.62 -1.65
N ILE A 150 -7.84 -2.67 -1.04
CA ILE A 150 -7.56 -3.94 -1.71
C ILE A 150 -8.85 -4.62 -2.16
N ALA A 151 -9.86 -4.70 -1.28
CA ALA A 151 -11.16 -5.25 -1.63
C ALA A 151 -11.81 -4.47 -2.78
N ALA A 152 -11.79 -3.13 -2.73
CA ALA A 152 -12.35 -2.30 -3.80
C ALA A 152 -11.63 -2.54 -5.14
N TYR A 153 -10.31 -2.69 -5.11
CA TYR A 153 -9.51 -2.98 -6.30
C TYR A 153 -9.90 -4.32 -6.91
N LEU A 154 -9.93 -5.40 -6.12
CA LEU A 154 -10.28 -6.74 -6.58
C LEU A 154 -11.72 -6.80 -7.12
N ILE A 155 -12.67 -6.13 -6.47
CA ILE A 155 -14.06 -6.02 -6.96
C ILE A 155 -14.10 -5.32 -8.33
N CYS A 156 -13.27 -4.31 -8.56
CA CYS A 156 -13.18 -3.64 -9.85
C CYS A 156 -12.56 -4.54 -10.93
N VAL A 157 -11.51 -5.30 -10.58
CA VAL A 157 -10.92 -6.32 -11.47
C VAL A 157 -11.97 -7.34 -11.90
N TRP A 158 -12.82 -7.78 -10.97
CA TRP A 158 -13.90 -8.73 -11.24
C TRP A 158 -15.22 -8.11 -11.71
N SER A 159 -15.23 -6.84 -12.11
CA SER A 159 -16.48 -6.12 -12.45
C SER A 159 -17.31 -6.77 -13.57
N ASN A 160 -16.66 -7.52 -14.46
CA ASN A 160 -17.30 -8.24 -15.56
C ASN A 160 -17.41 -9.76 -15.33
N VAL A 161 -17.06 -10.24 -14.14
CA VAL A 161 -17.11 -11.66 -13.76
C VAL A 161 -18.28 -11.86 -12.81
N LYS A 162 -19.03 -12.95 -12.98
CA LYS A 162 -20.09 -13.28 -12.01
C LYS A 162 -19.45 -13.65 -10.68
N LYS A 163 -20.01 -13.15 -9.57
CA LYS A 163 -19.41 -13.32 -8.23
C LYS A 163 -19.30 -14.80 -7.82
N GLU A 164 -20.27 -15.60 -8.24
CA GLU A 164 -20.34 -17.04 -8.01
C GLU A 164 -19.25 -17.83 -8.72
N ASP A 165 -18.72 -17.31 -9.84
CA ASP A 165 -17.65 -17.91 -10.63
C ASP A 165 -16.25 -17.61 -10.05
N VAL A 166 -16.16 -16.66 -9.10
CA VAL A 166 -14.92 -16.33 -8.42
C VAL A 166 -14.75 -17.18 -7.17
N PHE A 167 -13.62 -17.86 -7.06
CA PHE A 167 -13.17 -18.51 -5.83
C PHE A 167 -11.75 -18.07 -5.49
N PHE A 168 -11.62 -17.13 -4.54
CA PHE A 168 -10.30 -16.63 -4.13
C PHE A 168 -9.69 -17.46 -2.99
N VAL A 169 -8.36 -17.47 -2.90
CA VAL A 169 -7.62 -18.00 -1.75
C VAL A 169 -6.65 -16.94 -1.26
N ASP A 170 -6.89 -16.39 -0.08
CA ASP A 170 -6.01 -15.40 0.56
C ASP A 170 -4.96 -16.12 1.42
N ILE A 171 -3.71 -16.09 0.98
CA ILE A 171 -2.59 -16.82 1.59
C ILE A 171 -1.84 -15.90 2.55
N GLY A 172 -1.75 -16.30 3.82
CA GLY A 172 -1.27 -15.43 4.90
C GLY A 172 -2.30 -14.37 5.26
N CYS A 173 -3.58 -14.77 5.34
CA CYS A 173 -4.71 -13.83 5.47
C CYS A 173 -4.76 -13.06 6.81
N GLY A 174 -3.90 -13.40 7.78
CA GLY A 174 -3.74 -12.69 9.03
C GLY A 174 -5.05 -12.55 9.81
N ASN A 175 -5.53 -11.31 9.97
CA ASN A 175 -6.76 -11.04 10.71
C ASN A 175 -8.03 -11.48 9.97
N GLY A 176 -7.96 -11.80 8.67
CA GLY A 176 -9.11 -12.25 7.86
C GLY A 176 -10.08 -11.15 7.42
N LEU A 177 -9.74 -9.87 7.57
CA LEU A 177 -10.63 -8.76 7.20
C LEU A 177 -10.89 -8.72 5.69
N LEU A 178 -9.87 -8.91 4.85
CA LEU A 178 -10.05 -8.96 3.40
C LEU A 178 -11.00 -10.12 3.00
N VAL A 179 -10.81 -11.30 3.60
CA VAL A 179 -11.67 -12.48 3.40
C VAL A 179 -13.11 -12.19 3.80
N TYR A 180 -13.30 -11.55 4.96
CA TYR A 180 -14.60 -11.10 5.44
C TYR A 180 -15.28 -10.17 4.42
N LEU A 181 -14.57 -9.12 3.96
CA LEU A 181 -15.11 -8.15 3.02
C LEU A 181 -15.55 -8.82 1.71
N LEU A 182 -14.68 -9.63 1.11
CA LEU A 182 -14.98 -10.27 -0.18
C LEU A 182 -16.14 -11.28 -0.08
N ILE A 183 -16.20 -12.09 0.99
CA ILE A 183 -17.33 -13.02 1.19
C ILE A 183 -18.63 -12.26 1.48
N SER A 184 -18.59 -11.19 2.26
CA SER A 184 -19.76 -10.34 2.54
C SER A 184 -20.27 -9.61 1.30
N GLU A 185 -19.39 -9.25 0.37
CA GLU A 185 -19.75 -8.72 -0.95
C GLU A 185 -20.27 -9.79 -1.92
N GLY A 186 -20.31 -11.06 -1.53
CA GLY A 186 -20.95 -12.15 -2.27
C GLY A 186 -20.00 -13.02 -3.11
N PHE A 187 -18.69 -12.84 -2.99
CA PHE A 187 -17.70 -13.71 -3.62
C PHE A 187 -17.50 -15.00 -2.82
N HIS A 188 -16.97 -16.05 -3.45
CA HIS A 188 -16.54 -17.26 -2.75
C HIS A 188 -15.03 -17.25 -2.53
N GLY A 189 -14.60 -17.85 -1.43
CA GLY A 189 -13.18 -18.00 -1.17
C GLY A 189 -12.88 -18.48 0.24
N ILE A 190 -11.59 -18.61 0.52
CA ILE A 190 -11.06 -18.99 1.84
C ILE A 190 -9.84 -18.12 2.16
N GLY A 191 -9.55 -17.98 3.45
CA GLY A 191 -8.28 -17.43 3.92
C GLY A 191 -7.50 -18.48 4.68
N ILE A 192 -6.19 -18.55 4.44
CA ILE A 192 -5.29 -19.49 5.11
C ILE A 192 -4.21 -18.69 5.82
N ASP A 193 -3.98 -18.99 7.09
CA ASP A 193 -2.85 -18.46 7.86
C ASP A 193 -2.27 -19.56 8.74
N ILE A 194 -0.97 -19.52 8.99
CA ILE A 194 -0.32 -20.46 9.91
C ILE A 194 -0.86 -20.33 11.34
N LYS A 195 -1.45 -19.16 11.67
CA LYS A 195 -2.01 -18.89 12.99
C LYS A 195 -3.33 -18.15 12.88
N GLY A 196 -4.39 -18.82 13.31
CA GLY A 196 -5.70 -18.24 13.49
C GLY A 196 -5.68 -17.10 14.50
N ARG A 197 -6.44 -16.05 14.19
CA ARG A 197 -6.54 -14.85 15.02
C ARG A 197 -7.80 -14.89 15.85
N GLY A 198 -7.76 -14.30 17.04
CA GLY A 198 -8.91 -14.29 17.96
C GLY A 198 -10.16 -13.64 17.36
N ILE A 199 -9.96 -12.68 16.45
CA ILE A 199 -11.03 -11.99 15.71
C ILE A 199 -11.81 -12.92 14.77
N TRP A 200 -11.23 -14.04 14.31
CA TRP A 200 -11.91 -14.95 13.37
C TRP A 200 -13.23 -15.48 13.93
N LYS A 201 -13.30 -15.70 15.25
CA LYS A 201 -14.49 -16.18 15.97
C LYS A 201 -15.63 -15.15 16.02
N GLN A 202 -15.34 -13.89 15.73
CA GLN A 202 -16.31 -12.80 15.75
C GLN A 202 -16.91 -12.53 14.37
N TYR A 203 -16.30 -13.04 13.31
CA TYR A 203 -16.90 -12.95 11.99
C TYR A 203 -18.15 -13.85 11.91
N PRO A 204 -19.09 -13.52 11.01
CA PRO A 204 -20.24 -14.37 10.73
C PRO A 204 -19.81 -15.82 10.45
N ALA A 205 -20.64 -16.79 10.85
CA ALA A 205 -20.30 -18.22 10.77
C ALA A 205 -19.79 -18.66 9.39
N ARG A 206 -20.34 -18.11 8.31
CA ARG A 206 -19.90 -18.36 6.93
C ARG A 206 -18.44 -17.95 6.70
N VAL A 207 -18.01 -16.81 7.23
CA VAL A 207 -16.66 -16.28 7.10
C VAL A 207 -15.71 -17.02 8.04
N ALA A 208 -16.12 -17.25 9.29
CA ALA A 208 -15.33 -18.01 10.25
C ALA A 208 -15.01 -19.43 9.73
N ALA A 209 -15.96 -20.09 9.05
CA ALA A 209 -15.74 -21.39 8.41
C ALA A 209 -14.83 -21.33 7.17
N ALA A 210 -14.67 -20.16 6.56
CA ALA A 210 -13.80 -19.95 5.40
C ALA A 210 -12.35 -19.61 5.80
N LEU A 211 -12.09 -19.29 7.07
CA LEU A 211 -10.77 -18.99 7.60
C LEU A 211 -10.15 -20.26 8.20
N LYS A 212 -8.96 -20.63 7.72
CA LYS A 212 -8.30 -21.89 8.04
C LYS A 212 -6.93 -21.63 8.66
N GLU A 213 -6.73 -22.20 9.85
CA GLU A 213 -5.43 -22.25 10.50
C GLU A 213 -4.68 -23.48 9.96
N GLU A 214 -3.76 -23.26 9.03
CA GLU A 214 -3.06 -24.33 8.31
C GLU A 214 -1.65 -23.89 7.95
N THR A 215 -0.67 -24.79 8.12
CA THR A 215 0.69 -24.56 7.64
C THR A 215 0.75 -24.87 6.16
N LEU A 216 1.06 -23.86 5.36
CA LEU A 216 1.21 -24.01 3.92
C LEU A 216 2.70 -24.18 3.59
N ASP A 217 3.09 -25.40 3.20
CA ASP A 217 4.40 -25.68 2.61
C ASP A 217 4.27 -25.71 1.08
N PRO A 218 4.72 -24.65 0.36
CA PRO A 218 4.56 -24.57 -1.08
C PRO A 218 5.27 -25.69 -1.86
N SER A 219 6.28 -26.33 -1.26
CA SER A 219 7.04 -27.39 -1.92
C SER A 219 6.21 -28.67 -2.07
N THR A 220 5.41 -29.00 -1.06
CA THR A 220 4.61 -30.24 -0.99
C THR A 220 3.12 -30.04 -1.23
N HIS A 221 2.59 -28.83 -1.04
CA HIS A 221 1.17 -28.55 -1.19
C HIS A 221 0.68 -28.80 -2.63
N PRO A 222 -0.48 -29.46 -2.85
CA PRO A 222 -0.98 -29.82 -4.18
C PRO A 222 -1.63 -28.65 -4.94
N GLY A 223 -1.71 -27.47 -4.32
CA GLY A 223 -2.43 -26.31 -4.87
C GLY A 223 -3.92 -26.30 -4.47
N PHE A 224 -4.69 -25.42 -5.10
CA PHE A 224 -6.09 -25.17 -4.81
C PHE A 224 -6.95 -25.38 -6.06
N PRO A 225 -7.46 -26.60 -6.32
CA PRO A 225 -8.10 -26.95 -7.59
C PRO A 225 -9.24 -26.04 -8.04
N LYS A 226 -9.96 -25.42 -7.10
CA LYS A 226 -11.08 -24.52 -7.38
C LYS A 226 -10.70 -23.04 -7.47
N ALA A 227 -9.47 -22.67 -7.12
CA ALA A 227 -9.08 -21.27 -7.02
C ALA A 227 -9.02 -20.60 -8.39
N THR A 228 -9.70 -19.46 -8.51
CA THR A 228 -9.57 -18.57 -9.67
C THR A 228 -8.52 -17.49 -9.45
N LEU A 229 -8.23 -17.14 -8.19
CA LEU A 229 -7.20 -16.18 -7.82
C LEU A 229 -6.53 -16.57 -6.49
N LEU A 230 -5.21 -16.63 -6.48
CA LEU A 230 -4.43 -16.61 -5.23
C LEU A 230 -4.09 -15.15 -4.88
N ILE A 231 -4.48 -14.74 -3.68
CA ILE A 231 -4.20 -13.43 -3.13
C ILE A 231 -3.05 -13.56 -2.15
N GLY A 232 -2.05 -12.69 -2.30
CA GLY A 232 -0.94 -12.55 -1.38
C GLY A 232 -0.87 -11.14 -0.84
N ASN A 233 -1.74 -10.82 0.12
CA ASN A 233 -1.76 -9.53 0.80
C ASN A 233 -0.72 -9.52 1.93
N HIS A 234 0.48 -8.98 1.68
CA HIS A 234 1.58 -8.96 2.65
C HIS A 234 2.05 -10.34 3.12
N SER A 235 2.02 -11.35 2.25
CA SER A 235 2.29 -12.76 2.60
C SER A 235 3.76 -13.11 2.89
N ASP A 236 4.62 -12.13 3.15
CA ASP A 236 6.03 -12.29 3.54
C ASP A 236 6.80 -13.33 2.69
N GLU A 237 7.20 -14.44 3.31
CA GLU A 237 7.99 -15.52 2.71
C GLU A 237 7.26 -16.26 1.60
N LEU A 238 5.92 -16.22 1.60
CA LEU A 238 5.08 -16.90 0.61
C LEU A 238 4.92 -16.09 -0.67
N THR A 239 5.17 -14.78 -0.67
CA THR A 239 5.04 -13.92 -1.88
C THR A 239 5.68 -14.53 -3.14
N PRO A 240 6.95 -14.97 -3.17
CA PRO A 240 7.54 -15.58 -4.36
C PRO A 240 6.99 -16.97 -4.71
N TRP A 241 6.29 -17.63 -3.78
CA TRP A 241 5.71 -18.97 -3.98
C TRP A 241 4.31 -18.97 -4.56
N LEU A 242 3.57 -17.85 -4.47
CA LEU A 242 2.22 -17.73 -5.04
C LEU A 242 2.12 -18.18 -6.51
N PRO A 243 2.99 -17.73 -7.45
CA PRO A 243 2.91 -18.20 -8.83
C PRO A 243 3.12 -19.71 -8.98
N ILE A 244 4.02 -20.30 -8.19
CA ILE A 244 4.25 -21.75 -8.20
C ILE A 244 2.99 -22.48 -7.68
N LEU A 245 2.39 -21.99 -6.59
CA LEU A 245 1.15 -22.55 -6.06
C LEU A 245 -0.02 -22.41 -7.04
N ALA A 246 -0.10 -21.32 -7.79
CA ALA A 246 -1.13 -21.12 -8.81
C ALA A 246 -0.98 -22.14 -9.94
N THR A 247 0.23 -22.39 -10.44
CA THR A 247 0.46 -23.44 -11.46
C THR A 247 0.10 -24.85 -10.98
N LYS A 248 0.25 -25.13 -9.68
CA LYS A 248 -0.19 -26.40 -9.07
C LYS A 248 -1.71 -26.47 -8.90
N SER A 249 -2.39 -25.33 -8.84
CA SER A 249 -3.82 -25.23 -8.55
C SER A 249 -4.66 -25.64 -9.76
N ASN A 250 -4.54 -24.91 -10.87
CA ASN A 250 -5.15 -25.22 -12.17
C ASN A 250 -4.59 -24.25 -13.24
N SER A 251 -4.91 -24.47 -14.51
CA SER A 251 -4.38 -23.66 -15.64
C SER A 251 -4.90 -22.22 -15.67
N GLU A 252 -6.06 -21.94 -15.08
CA GLU A 252 -6.72 -20.63 -15.13
C GLU A 252 -6.43 -19.79 -13.88
N CYS A 253 -5.77 -20.36 -12.86
CA CYS A 253 -5.58 -19.75 -11.56
C CYS A 253 -4.66 -18.53 -11.66
N GLN A 254 -5.19 -17.35 -11.38
CA GLN A 254 -4.46 -16.08 -11.42
C GLN A 254 -3.74 -15.80 -10.09
N VAL A 255 -2.85 -14.81 -10.11
CA VAL A 255 -2.13 -14.34 -8.91
C VAL A 255 -2.29 -12.84 -8.73
N PHE A 256 -2.62 -12.42 -7.51
CA PHE A 256 -2.58 -11.02 -7.09
C PHE A 256 -1.68 -10.91 -5.85
N THR A 257 -0.66 -10.06 -5.89
CA THR A 257 0.26 -9.91 -4.75
C THR A 257 0.53 -8.45 -4.40
N ILE A 258 0.54 -8.18 -3.09
CA ILE A 258 0.98 -6.93 -2.49
C ILE A 258 2.23 -7.25 -1.66
N PRO A 259 3.43 -7.11 -2.24
CA PRO A 259 4.67 -7.41 -1.54
C PRO A 259 5.02 -6.36 -0.49
N CYS A 260 5.35 -6.78 0.73
CA CYS A 260 5.88 -5.90 1.79
C CYS A 260 7.34 -6.20 2.16
N CYS A 261 7.63 -7.48 2.38
CA CYS A 261 8.93 -7.96 2.81
C CYS A 261 9.66 -8.61 1.63
N PRO A 262 10.92 -8.21 1.36
CA PRO A 262 11.61 -8.71 0.19
C PRO A 262 12.19 -10.11 0.45
N PHE A 263 11.48 -11.14 0.00
CA PHE A 263 11.87 -12.55 0.07
C PHE A 263 12.04 -13.17 -1.32
N SER A 264 13.11 -13.94 -1.48
CA SER A 264 13.23 -14.92 -2.55
C SER A 264 12.70 -16.27 -2.06
N LEU A 265 12.60 -17.29 -2.94
CA LEU A 265 11.94 -18.57 -2.62
C LEU A 265 12.41 -19.21 -1.30
N TYR A 266 13.72 -19.21 -1.03
CA TYR A 266 14.29 -19.93 0.11
C TYR A 266 14.95 -19.03 1.16
N GLN A 267 14.99 -17.72 0.91
CA GLN A 267 15.73 -16.78 1.76
C GLN A 267 15.29 -15.34 1.52
N LYS A 268 15.71 -14.42 2.39
CA LYS A 268 15.54 -12.99 2.15
C LYS A 268 16.16 -12.58 0.81
N PHE A 269 15.47 -11.70 0.08
CA PHE A 269 15.91 -11.23 -1.21
C PHE A 269 17.25 -10.48 -1.09
N ASN A 270 18.23 -10.95 -1.85
CA ASN A 270 19.56 -10.38 -1.95
C ASN A 270 19.76 -9.79 -3.35
N ASP A 271 19.98 -8.48 -3.38
CA ASP A 271 20.13 -7.72 -4.62
C ASP A 271 21.40 -8.10 -5.40
N GLY A 272 22.51 -8.38 -4.71
CA GLY A 272 23.76 -8.80 -5.36
C GLY A 272 23.60 -10.15 -6.05
N HIS A 273 22.98 -11.11 -5.37
CA HIS A 273 22.71 -12.43 -5.92
C HIS A 273 21.78 -12.36 -7.14
N TYR A 274 20.69 -11.59 -7.04
CA TYR A 274 19.77 -11.39 -8.17
C TYR A 274 20.44 -10.76 -9.39
N ASN A 275 21.28 -9.74 -9.19
CA ASN A 275 22.03 -9.13 -10.29
C ASN A 275 23.03 -10.10 -10.93
N GLN A 276 23.61 -11.02 -10.17
CA GLN A 276 24.47 -12.07 -10.72
C GLN A 276 23.65 -13.04 -11.58
N GLN A 277 22.50 -13.52 -11.09
CA GLN A 277 21.59 -14.39 -11.86
C GLN A 277 21.12 -13.76 -13.18
N LEU A 278 20.90 -12.43 -13.20
CA LEU A 278 20.60 -11.70 -14.43
C LEU A 278 21.77 -11.72 -15.43
N LYS A 279 22.99 -11.48 -14.96
CA LYS A 279 24.20 -11.53 -15.81
C LYS A 279 24.47 -12.92 -16.36
N ASP A 280 24.19 -13.94 -15.56
CA ASP A 280 24.35 -15.35 -15.93
C ASP A 280 23.24 -15.83 -16.89
N GLY A 281 22.25 -14.96 -17.19
CA GLY A 281 21.18 -15.26 -18.13
C GLY A 281 20.15 -16.27 -17.64
N VAL A 282 20.10 -16.55 -16.33
CA VAL A 282 19.25 -17.60 -15.72
C VAL A 282 17.79 -17.47 -16.16
N TYR A 283 17.24 -16.25 -16.12
CA TYR A 283 15.84 -16.01 -16.44
C TYR A 283 15.52 -16.17 -17.92
N CYS A 284 16.40 -15.72 -18.83
CA CYS A 284 16.22 -15.90 -20.27
C CYS A 284 16.25 -17.38 -20.67
N GLN A 285 17.14 -18.16 -20.04
CA GLN A 285 17.22 -19.60 -20.26
C GLN A 285 15.94 -20.33 -19.85
N LEU A 286 15.34 -19.93 -18.73
CA LEU A 286 14.13 -20.57 -18.20
C LEU A 286 12.85 -20.16 -18.93
N THR A 287 12.78 -18.94 -19.47
CA THR A 287 11.58 -18.46 -20.18
C THR A 287 11.63 -18.68 -21.69
N GLY A 288 12.74 -19.18 -22.24
CA GLY A 288 12.93 -19.32 -23.68
C GLY A 288 13.03 -17.98 -24.43
N GLY A 289 13.19 -16.87 -23.70
CA GLY A 289 13.35 -15.54 -24.28
C GLY A 289 14.70 -15.37 -24.97
N PRO A 290 14.87 -14.38 -25.86
CA PRO A 290 16.13 -14.13 -26.53
C PRO A 290 17.28 -13.98 -25.53
N GLN A 291 18.39 -14.68 -25.78
CA GLN A 291 19.62 -14.55 -25.01
C GLN A 291 20.03 -13.08 -24.94
N PRO A 292 20.51 -12.59 -23.78
CA PRO A 292 21.24 -11.34 -23.73
C PRO A 292 22.35 -11.40 -24.76
N SER A 293 22.20 -10.71 -25.90
CA SER A 293 23.39 -10.29 -26.63
C SER A 293 24.30 -9.59 -25.62
N SER A 294 25.62 -9.67 -25.79
CA SER A 294 26.63 -9.09 -24.91
C SER A 294 26.52 -7.56 -24.68
N ALA A 295 25.40 -6.96 -25.09
CA ALA A 295 24.92 -5.62 -24.81
C ALA A 295 23.59 -5.62 -24.02
N PHE A 296 23.43 -6.43 -22.96
CA PHE A 296 22.58 -6.02 -21.83
C PHE A 296 23.29 -4.87 -21.10
N THR A 297 23.39 -3.73 -21.78
CA THR A 297 23.54 -2.46 -21.10
C THR A 297 22.41 -2.38 -20.09
N THR A 298 22.74 -1.92 -18.89
CA THR A 298 21.80 -1.42 -17.87
C THR A 298 20.88 -0.28 -18.37
N GLU A 299 20.78 -0.06 -19.69
CA GLU A 299 19.95 0.93 -20.32
C GLU A 299 18.55 0.37 -20.58
N PHE A 300 17.60 1.06 -19.96
CA PHE A 300 16.17 0.95 -20.14
C PHE A 300 15.76 0.89 -21.62
N PRO A 301 14.63 0.22 -21.96
CA PRO A 301 14.00 0.37 -23.27
C PRO A 301 13.84 1.86 -23.58
N LYS A 302 14.49 2.30 -24.66
CA LYS A 302 14.47 3.69 -25.11
C LYS A 302 13.20 3.94 -25.90
N GLU A 303 12.08 4.17 -25.25
CA GLU A 303 11.02 5.04 -25.78
C GLU A 303 9.99 5.40 -24.69
N HIS A 304 9.61 6.68 -24.67
CA HIS A 304 8.78 7.42 -23.71
C HIS A 304 9.49 8.07 -22.50
N SER A 305 9.76 9.39 -22.64
CA SER A 305 9.87 10.45 -21.62
C SER A 305 10.75 10.21 -20.37
N ARG A 306 12.01 10.66 -20.43
CA ARG A 306 13.14 10.18 -19.59
C ARG A 306 13.47 10.88 -18.26
N LEU A 307 12.65 11.77 -17.68
CA LEU A 307 13.10 12.50 -16.46
C LEU A 307 12.23 12.29 -15.21
N ALA A 308 10.99 11.85 -15.37
CA ALA A 308 10.03 11.65 -14.28
C ALA A 308 10.07 10.24 -13.66
N GLU A 309 10.29 9.24 -14.50
CA GLU A 309 10.22 7.82 -14.16
C GLU A 309 11.41 7.35 -13.32
N GLU A 310 12.56 8.01 -13.45
CA GLU A 310 13.81 7.54 -12.87
C GLU A 310 13.82 7.49 -11.34
N GLY A 311 13.02 8.30 -10.63
CA GLY A 311 13.05 8.36 -9.16
C GLY A 311 12.32 7.21 -8.47
N PHE A 312 11.07 6.93 -8.86
CA PHE A 312 10.27 5.85 -8.27
C PHE A 312 10.79 4.46 -8.68
N TRP A 313 11.29 4.34 -9.91
CA TRP A 313 11.82 3.07 -10.43
C TRP A 313 13.26 2.78 -10.01
N ARG A 314 13.94 3.68 -9.28
CA ARG A 314 15.26 3.43 -8.69
C ARG A 314 15.12 2.99 -7.24
N GLY A 315 15.57 1.76 -6.94
CA GLY A 315 15.70 1.30 -5.56
C GLY A 315 15.69 -0.21 -5.40
N ARG A 316 16.08 -0.67 -4.21
CA ARG A 316 16.07 -2.10 -3.84
C ARG A 316 14.67 -2.71 -4.00
N TYR A 317 13.63 -1.96 -3.69
CA TYR A 317 12.24 -2.42 -3.81
C TYR A 317 11.84 -2.66 -5.27
N ARG A 318 12.15 -1.75 -6.21
CA ARG A 318 11.86 -2.01 -7.64
C ARG A 318 12.62 -3.21 -8.17
N ARG A 319 13.88 -3.43 -7.74
CA ARG A 319 14.62 -4.64 -8.11
C ARG A 319 13.95 -5.90 -7.56
N TYR A 320 13.39 -5.83 -6.36
CA TYR A 320 12.57 -6.91 -5.82
C TYR A 320 11.28 -7.14 -6.64
N ILE A 321 10.57 -6.09 -7.05
CA ILE A 321 9.40 -6.24 -7.94
C ILE A 321 9.80 -6.89 -9.27
N ARG A 322 10.93 -6.50 -9.88
CA ARG A 322 11.43 -7.15 -11.10
C ARG A 322 11.76 -8.63 -10.90
N TYR A 323 12.32 -8.98 -9.73
CA TYR A 323 12.53 -10.38 -9.37
C TYR A 323 11.20 -11.15 -9.35
N LEU A 324 10.15 -10.59 -8.72
CA LEU A 324 8.82 -11.22 -8.69
C LEU A 324 8.20 -11.34 -10.09
N GLU A 325 8.29 -10.29 -10.93
CA GLU A 325 7.85 -10.33 -12.33
C GLU A 325 8.56 -11.47 -13.10
N ASN A 326 9.85 -11.68 -12.87
CA ASN A 326 10.59 -12.77 -13.51
C ASN A 326 10.18 -14.16 -13.00
N VAL A 327 9.90 -14.31 -11.70
CA VAL A 327 9.36 -15.56 -11.15
C VAL A 327 7.99 -15.86 -11.74
N LEU A 328 7.12 -14.85 -11.86
CA LEU A 328 5.81 -14.96 -12.52
C LEU A 328 5.96 -15.43 -13.98
N ARG A 329 6.86 -14.81 -14.76
CA ARG A 329 7.11 -15.20 -16.16
C ARG A 329 7.65 -16.62 -16.30
N ILE A 330 8.55 -17.06 -15.40
CA ILE A 330 9.02 -18.45 -15.39
C ILE A 330 7.85 -19.42 -15.18
N CYS A 331 6.87 -19.02 -14.37
CA CYS A 331 5.66 -19.82 -14.12
C CYS A 331 4.60 -19.69 -15.23
N GLY A 332 4.90 -18.98 -16.33
CA GLY A 332 3.99 -18.82 -17.47
C GLY A 332 2.96 -17.70 -17.34
N PHE A 333 3.12 -16.77 -16.40
CA PHE A 333 2.25 -15.61 -16.26
C PHE A 333 2.77 -14.37 -16.98
N GLU A 334 1.85 -13.51 -17.41
CA GLU A 334 2.09 -12.16 -17.89
C GLU A 334 1.86 -11.15 -16.74
N PRO A 335 2.92 -10.73 -16.02
CA PRO A 335 2.74 -9.87 -14.86
C PRO A 335 2.36 -8.44 -15.27
N GLU A 336 1.26 -7.94 -14.72
CA GLU A 336 0.91 -6.52 -14.74
C GLU A 336 1.25 -5.87 -13.39
N LEU A 337 1.57 -4.59 -13.43
CA LEU A 337 1.93 -3.82 -12.23
C LEU A 337 1.07 -2.57 -12.12
N ASP A 338 0.42 -2.43 -10.97
CA ASP A 338 -0.28 -1.22 -10.58
C ASP A 338 0.28 -0.65 -9.28
N ILE A 339 0.00 0.62 -9.02
CA ILE A 339 0.38 1.33 -7.80
C ILE A 339 -0.90 1.65 -7.03
N LEU A 340 -1.19 0.85 -6.00
CA LEU A 340 -2.34 1.09 -5.13
C LEU A 340 -2.01 2.20 -4.11
N ARG A 341 -2.45 3.44 -4.39
CA ARG A 341 -2.32 4.55 -3.44
C ARG A 341 -3.50 4.55 -2.47
N ILE A 342 -3.35 3.80 -1.38
CA ILE A 342 -4.37 3.76 -0.32
C ILE A 342 -4.30 5.07 0.49
N PRO A 343 -5.41 5.80 0.66
CA PRO A 343 -5.43 6.97 1.53
C PRO A 343 -5.08 6.58 2.97
N SER A 344 -3.90 6.97 3.44
CA SER A 344 -3.50 6.80 4.84
C SER A 344 -4.52 7.47 5.78
N THR A 345 -4.82 6.80 6.90
CA THR A 345 -5.62 7.21 8.08
C THR A 345 -5.46 8.64 8.60
N LYS A 346 -4.44 9.37 8.15
CA LYS A 346 -4.14 10.73 8.62
C LYS A 346 -4.93 11.83 7.90
N ARG A 347 -5.89 11.47 7.04
CA ARG A 347 -6.68 12.38 6.19
C ARG A 347 -8.19 12.16 6.32
N VAL A 348 -8.69 12.12 7.55
CA VAL A 348 -10.13 12.31 7.84
C VAL A 348 -10.25 13.40 8.88
#